data_AF-J9W2X9-F1
#
_entry.id   AF-J9W2X9-F1
#
_cell.length_a   1.000
_cell.length_b   1.000
_cell.length_c   1.000
_cell.angle_alpha   90.00
_cell.angle_beta   90.00
_cell.angle_gamma   90.00
#
_symmetry.space_group_name_H-M   'P 1'
#
loop_
_entity.id
_entity.type
_entity.pdbx_description
1 polymer ?
#
loop_
_entity_poly.entity_id
_entity_poly.type
_entity_poly.pdbx_seq_one_letter_code
_entity_poly.pdbx_strand_id
1 'polypeptide(L)'
;MQIVRHFLNYGWSLLGGLVALLLIYFYDGALQFPDWSTKGSLRLVFNLSAWDWYFLLDMLLILPVVRILMRQAFSQESVEFETYKDKALRLHHADVQANHKNRAWSANGVTVNPWEFRYTQTQSYKGAADFGFNIFKNLCLNLLIVLFGPLWLIYALIKRSRHRKSL
;
A
#
# COMPACT_ATOMS: atom_id res chain seq x y z
N MET A 1 21.09 3.20 4.82
CA MET A 1 20.69 2.13 3.86
C MET A 1 19.18 2.03 3.62
N GLN A 2 18.32 2.03 4.65
CA GLN A 2 16.86 1.91 4.47
C GLN A 2 16.25 3.03 3.58
N ILE A 3 16.69 4.28 3.75
CA ILE A 3 16.20 5.43 2.96
C ILE A 3 16.46 5.24 1.46
N VAL A 4 17.66 4.79 1.07
CA VAL A 4 18.04 4.56 -0.34
C VAL A 4 17.16 3.48 -0.98
N ARG A 5 16.87 2.40 -0.23
CA ARG A 5 15.97 1.33 -0.70
C ARG A 5 14.53 1.82 -0.86
N HIS A 6 14.05 2.69 0.04
CA HIS A 6 12.73 3.31 -0.10
C HIS A 6 12.64 4.22 -1.33
N PHE A 7 13.67 5.01 -1.60
CA PHE A 7 13.74 5.84 -2.81
C PHE A 7 13.79 5.01 -4.10
N LEU A 8 14.57 3.92 -4.12
CA LEU A 8 14.62 2.99 -5.26
C LEU A 8 13.27 2.32 -5.54
N ASN A 9 12.62 1.79 -4.50
CA ASN A 9 11.30 1.17 -4.64
C ASN A 9 10.24 2.18 -5.09
N TYR A 10 10.33 3.41 -4.58
CA TYR A 10 9.46 4.50 -5.03
C TYR A 10 9.71 4.86 -6.49
N GLY A 11 10.98 4.93 -6.93
CA GLY A 11 11.36 5.16 -8.33
C GLY A 11 10.81 4.09 -9.28
N TRP A 12 10.87 2.82 -8.90
CA TRP A 12 10.25 1.74 -9.68
C TRP A 12 8.72 1.88 -9.78
N SER A 13 8.06 2.26 -8.67
CA SER A 13 6.61 2.50 -8.70
C SER A 13 6.23 3.73 -9.54
N LEU A 14 7.08 4.76 -9.57
CA LEU A 14 6.89 5.94 -10.42
C LEU A 14 7.04 5.58 -11.90
N LEU A 15 8.02 4.76 -12.27
CA LEU A 15 8.20 4.30 -13.65
C LEU A 15 6.99 3.53 -14.15
N GLY A 16 6.47 2.59 -13.34
CA GLY A 16 5.25 1.85 -13.69
C GLY A 16 4.03 2.77 -13.84
N GLY A 17 3.85 3.72 -12.92
CA GLY A 17 2.77 4.72 -13.01
C GLY A 17 2.91 5.67 -14.20
N LEU A 18 4.14 6.05 -14.54
CA LEU A 18 4.43 6.96 -15.65
C LEU A 18 4.04 6.34 -17.00
N VAL A 19 4.29 5.03 -17.19
CA VAL A 19 3.85 4.33 -18.41
C VAL A 19 2.32 4.37 -18.54
N ALA A 20 1.59 4.10 -17.46
CA ALA A 20 0.13 4.16 -17.49
C ALA A 20 -0.39 5.58 -17.77
N LEU A 21 0.24 6.59 -17.17
CA LEU A 21 -0.11 8.00 -17.36
C LEU A 21 0.17 8.48 -18.79
N LEU A 22 1.29 8.06 -19.39
CA LEU A 22 1.58 8.35 -20.81
C LEU A 22 0.52 7.73 -21.72
N LEU A 23 0.08 6.49 -21.47
CA LEU A 23 -0.99 5.87 -22.26
C LEU A 23 -2.31 6.64 -22.17
N ILE A 24 -2.66 7.14 -20.98
CA ILE A 24 -3.86 7.97 -20.77
C ILE A 24 -3.72 9.29 -21.54
N TYR A 25 -2.58 9.95 -21.48
CA TYR A 25 -2.37 11.21 -22.21
C TYR A 25 -2.27 11.05 -23.72
N PHE A 26 -1.85 9.88 -24.22
CA PHE A 26 -1.99 9.54 -25.63
C PHE A 26 -3.45 9.34 -26.03
N TYR A 27 -4.24 8.69 -25.18
CA TYR A 27 -5.66 8.47 -25.44
C TYR A 27 -6.46 9.79 -25.43
N ASP A 28 -6.19 10.67 -24.46
CA ASP A 28 -6.86 11.96 -24.31
C ASP A 28 -6.37 13.02 -25.33
N GLY A 29 -5.30 12.71 -26.07
CA GLY A 29 -4.71 13.62 -27.05
C GLY A 29 -3.94 14.80 -26.45
N ALA A 30 -3.64 14.74 -25.14
CA ALA A 30 -2.76 15.69 -24.46
C ALA A 30 -1.29 15.55 -24.90
N LEU A 31 -0.91 14.34 -25.32
CA LEU A 31 0.37 14.00 -25.95
C LEU A 31 0.12 13.58 -27.39
N GLN A 32 0.53 14.40 -28.34
CA GLN A 32 0.42 14.10 -29.76
C GLN A 32 1.80 13.95 -30.38
N PHE A 33 1.97 12.87 -31.17
CA PHE A 33 3.03 12.80 -32.16
C PHE A 33 2.50 13.47 -33.43
N PRO A 34 2.95 14.69 -33.79
CA PRO A 34 2.59 15.27 -35.07
C PRO A 34 3.07 14.34 -36.19
N ASP A 35 2.26 14.20 -37.23
CA ASP A 35 2.45 13.28 -38.35
C ASP A 35 3.93 13.10 -38.72
N TRP A 36 4.45 11.91 -38.40
CA TRP A 36 5.78 11.45 -38.84
C TRP A 36 5.93 11.68 -40.35
N SER A 37 4.86 11.40 -41.10
CA SER A 37 4.85 11.39 -42.57
C SER A 37 5.02 12.77 -43.24
N THR A 38 4.76 13.90 -42.57
CA THR A 38 4.68 15.20 -43.27
C THR A 38 5.74 16.22 -42.87
N LYS A 39 6.39 16.11 -41.70
CA LYS A 39 7.30 17.16 -41.21
C LYS A 39 8.70 16.72 -40.77
N GLY A 40 9.04 15.43 -40.79
CA GLY A 40 10.40 14.94 -40.51
C GLY A 40 10.98 15.33 -39.14
N SER A 41 10.19 15.94 -38.24
CA SER A 41 10.60 16.36 -36.92
C SER A 41 9.67 15.78 -35.87
N LEU A 42 10.21 14.93 -34.99
CA LEU A 42 9.52 14.44 -33.80
C LEU A 42 9.44 15.57 -32.78
N ARG A 43 8.44 16.45 -32.91
CA ARG A 43 8.14 17.47 -31.90
C ARG A 43 6.99 16.98 -31.05
N LEU A 44 7.27 16.57 -29.81
CA LEU A 44 6.22 16.29 -28.83
C LEU A 44 5.49 17.60 -28.49
N VAL A 45 4.18 17.63 -28.73
CA VAL A 45 3.32 18.74 -28.31
C VAL A 45 2.64 18.33 -27.01
N PHE A 46 2.81 19.16 -25.97
CA PHE A 46 2.20 18.97 -24.66
C PHE A 46 1.05 19.96 -24.49
N ASN A 47 -0.18 19.47 -24.61
CA ASN A 47 -1.38 20.26 -24.35
C ASN A 47 -1.95 19.88 -22.97
N LEU A 48 -1.20 20.18 -21.92
CA LEU A 48 -1.59 19.84 -20.54
C LEU A 48 -2.53 20.89 -19.97
N SER A 49 -3.65 20.45 -19.39
CA SER A 49 -4.60 21.28 -18.67
C SER A 49 -4.04 21.71 -17.31
N ALA A 50 -4.62 22.75 -16.70
CA ALA A 50 -4.28 23.16 -15.34
C ALA A 50 -4.48 22.02 -14.32
N TRP A 51 -5.45 21.13 -14.56
CA TRP A 51 -5.71 19.94 -13.73
C TRP A 51 -4.61 18.89 -13.85
N ASP A 52 -4.00 18.74 -15.03
CA ASP A 52 -2.86 17.84 -15.24
C ASP A 52 -1.64 18.32 -14.46
N TRP A 53 -1.39 19.63 -14.49
CA TRP A 53 -0.33 20.23 -13.71
C TRP A 53 -0.54 20.07 -12.21
N TYR A 54 -1.78 20.25 -11.74
CA TYR A 54 -2.14 20.00 -10.34
C TYR A 54 -1.88 18.54 -9.96
N PHE A 55 -2.36 17.58 -10.77
CA PHE A 55 -2.15 16.16 -10.53
C PHE A 55 -0.66 15.79 -10.51
N LEU A 56 0.13 16.29 -11.46
CA LEU A 56 1.57 16.02 -11.55
C LEU A 56 2.33 16.59 -10.35
N LEU A 57 1.99 17.80 -9.89
CA LEU A 57 2.59 18.42 -8.72
C LEU A 57 2.29 17.59 -7.46
N ASP A 58 1.02 17.22 -7.28
CA ASP A 58 0.59 16.41 -6.14
C ASP A 58 1.27 15.05 -6.14
N MET A 59 1.37 14.40 -7.30
CA MET A 59 2.00 13.08 -7.44
C MET A 59 3.51 13.12 -7.20
N LEU A 60 4.23 14.09 -7.79
CA LEU A 60 5.70 14.13 -7.78
C LEU A 60 6.27 14.75 -6.51
N LEU A 61 5.60 15.74 -5.93
CA LEU A 61 6.18 16.56 -4.86
C LEU A 61 5.42 16.38 -3.54
N ILE A 62 4.10 16.49 -3.55
CA ILE A 62 3.32 16.44 -2.30
C ILE A 62 3.26 15.02 -1.73
N LEU A 63 2.92 14.04 -2.55
CA LEU A 63 2.75 12.65 -2.12
C LEU A 63 4.00 12.05 -1.45
N PRO A 64 5.23 12.17 -1.97
CA PRO A 64 6.41 11.66 -1.27
C PRO A 64 6.68 12.40 0.03
N VAL A 65 6.48 13.72 0.07
CA VAL A 65 6.67 14.52 1.28
C VAL A 65 5.68 14.12 2.37
N VAL A 66 4.39 14.03 2.04
CA VAL A 66 3.33 13.63 3.00
C VAL A 66 3.57 12.21 3.50
N ARG A 67 3.99 11.26 2.64
CA ARG A 67 4.33 9.90 3.07
C ARG A 67 5.49 9.84 4.06
N ILE A 68 6.53 10.67 3.88
CA ILE A 68 7.65 10.76 4.82
C ILE A 68 7.18 11.34 6.15
N LEU A 69 6.36 12.40 6.12
CA LEU A 69 5.84 13.07 7.31
C LEU A 69 4.83 12.21 8.08
N MET A 70 4.06 11.39 7.38
CA MET A 70 2.95 10.60 7.92
C MET A 70 3.20 9.09 7.82
N ARG A 71 4.44 8.66 8.10
CA ARG A 71 4.85 7.25 7.99
C ARG A 71 3.95 6.27 8.75
N GLN A 72 3.35 6.68 9.86
CA GLN A 72 2.40 5.87 10.63
C GLN A 72 1.09 5.61 9.89
N ALA A 73 0.59 6.57 9.11
CA ALA A 73 -0.65 6.39 8.34
C ALA A 73 -0.45 5.38 7.20
N PHE A 74 0.73 5.43 6.58
CA PHE A 74 1.18 4.54 5.50
C PHE A 74 1.93 3.29 6.01
N SER A 75 1.90 3.02 7.31
CA SER A 75 2.56 1.83 7.84
C SER A 75 1.87 0.57 7.27
N GLN A 76 2.70 -0.42 6.94
CA GLN A 76 2.27 -1.77 6.58
C GLN A 76 2.07 -2.63 7.84
N GLU A 77 1.88 -2.02 9.00
CA GLU A 77 1.47 -2.78 10.17
C GLU A 77 0.15 -3.45 9.83
N SER A 78 0.22 -4.77 9.69
CA SER A 78 -0.92 -5.59 9.34
C SER A 78 -1.97 -5.38 10.42
N VAL A 79 -3.10 -4.79 10.04
CA VAL A 79 -4.33 -5.01 10.79
C VAL A 79 -4.53 -6.51 10.70
N GLU A 80 -4.28 -7.24 11.78
CA GLU A 80 -4.38 -8.70 11.75
C GLU A 80 -5.83 -9.08 11.44
N PHE A 81 -6.10 -9.50 10.19
CA PHE A 81 -7.38 -10.09 9.86
C PHE A 81 -7.39 -11.52 10.38
N GLU A 82 -8.01 -11.73 11.53
CA GLU A 82 -8.29 -13.07 12.02
C GLU A 82 -9.43 -13.67 11.19
N THR A 83 -9.11 -14.61 10.31
CA THR A 83 -10.15 -15.31 9.54
C THR A 83 -10.95 -16.23 10.46
N TYR A 84 -12.20 -16.50 10.11
CA TYR A 84 -13.04 -17.43 10.89
C TYR A 84 -12.37 -18.80 11.07
N LYS A 85 -11.67 -19.28 10.02
CA LYS A 85 -10.93 -20.54 10.06
C LYS A 85 -9.73 -20.48 11.00
N ASP A 86 -8.96 -19.39 10.99
CA ASP A 86 -7.87 -19.20 11.95
C ASP A 86 -8.38 -19.17 13.40
N LYS A 87 -9.49 -18.47 13.63
CA LYS A 87 -10.11 -18.39 14.94
C LYS A 87 -10.61 -19.74 15.42
N ALA A 88 -11.30 -20.49 14.55
CA ALA A 88 -11.81 -21.82 14.86
C ALA A 88 -10.67 -22.81 15.14
N LEU A 89 -9.59 -22.76 14.35
CA LEU A 89 -8.41 -23.61 14.57
C LEU A 89 -7.71 -23.26 15.88
N ARG A 90 -7.54 -21.97 16.18
CA ARG A 90 -6.98 -21.50 17.45
C ARG A 90 -7.81 -21.96 18.65
N LEU A 91 -9.14 -21.87 18.56
CA LEU A 91 -10.06 -22.36 19.59
C LEU A 91 -9.96 -23.88 19.73
N HIS A 92 -9.89 -24.62 18.62
CA HIS A 92 -9.69 -26.07 18.67
C HIS A 92 -8.38 -26.43 19.38
N HIS A 93 -7.29 -25.71 19.10
CA HIS A 93 -6.00 -25.94 19.77
C HIS A 93 -6.07 -25.60 21.26
N ALA A 94 -6.78 -24.52 21.61
CA ALA A 94 -7.02 -24.16 23.00
C ALA A 94 -7.86 -25.22 23.73
N ASP A 95 -8.90 -25.75 23.11
CA ASP A 95 -9.75 -26.81 23.67
C ASP A 95 -8.99 -28.14 23.84
N VAL A 96 -8.11 -28.48 22.90
CA VAL A 96 -7.23 -29.66 23.02
C VAL A 96 -6.21 -29.47 24.14
N GLN A 97 -5.62 -28.28 24.27
CA GLN A 97 -4.71 -27.95 25.37
C GLN A 97 -5.40 -27.91 26.73
N ALA A 98 -6.65 -27.47 26.78
CA ALA A 98 -7.49 -27.44 27.98
C ALA A 98 -8.04 -28.83 28.36
N ASN A 99 -8.10 -29.78 27.42
CA ASN A 99 -8.47 -31.17 27.69
C ASN A 99 -7.30 -31.96 28.31
N HIS A 100 -6.89 -31.57 29.52
CA HIS A 100 -6.01 -32.36 30.38
C HIS A 100 -6.81 -33.45 31.11
N LYS A 101 -6.35 -34.71 31.04
CA LYS A 101 -6.76 -35.76 31.98
C LYS A 101 -6.02 -35.55 33.31
N ASN A 102 -6.74 -35.51 34.43
CA ASN A 102 -6.20 -35.45 35.80
C ASN A 102 -5.41 -34.19 36.22
N ARG A 103 -5.74 -33.00 35.69
CA ARG A 103 -5.16 -31.70 36.12
C ARG A 103 -3.62 -31.58 35.97
N ALA A 104 -2.96 -32.55 35.35
CA ALA A 104 -1.53 -32.56 35.09
C ALA A 104 -1.31 -32.41 33.59
N TRP A 105 -0.54 -31.40 33.20
CA TRP A 105 -0.15 -31.18 31.82
C TRP A 105 0.84 -32.28 31.42
N SER A 106 0.52 -33.06 30.39
CA SER A 106 1.38 -34.15 29.89
C SER A 106 1.55 -34.01 28.38
N ALA A 107 2.80 -34.01 27.92
CA ALA A 107 3.13 -33.98 26.50
C ALA A 107 2.89 -35.33 25.79
N ASN A 108 2.59 -36.39 26.55
CA ASN A 108 2.37 -37.73 25.99
C ASN A 108 1.06 -37.77 25.18
N GLY A 109 1.19 -37.80 23.85
CA GLY A 109 0.08 -37.89 22.90
C GLY A 109 -0.28 -36.58 22.20
N VAL A 110 0.39 -35.47 22.52
CA VAL A 110 0.24 -34.21 21.77
C VAL A 110 0.97 -34.37 20.43
N THR A 111 0.24 -34.86 19.43
CA THR A 111 0.72 -34.93 18.05
C THR A 111 0.29 -33.65 17.34
N VAL A 112 1.25 -32.80 17.02
CA VAL A 112 0.99 -31.61 16.19
C VAL A 112 1.02 -32.07 14.74
N ASN A 113 -0.07 -31.90 14.01
CA ASN A 113 -0.09 -32.28 12.59
C ASN A 113 0.58 -31.15 11.78
N PRO A 114 1.79 -31.36 11.22
CA PRO A 114 2.51 -30.30 10.49
C PRO A 114 1.80 -29.87 9.20
N TRP A 115 0.77 -30.61 8.77
CA TRP A 115 -0.04 -30.32 7.60
C TRP A 115 -1.39 -29.68 7.94
N GLU A 116 -1.68 -29.41 9.21
CA GLU A 116 -2.96 -28.88 9.67
C GLU A 116 -3.35 -27.57 8.97
N PHE A 117 -2.39 -26.74 8.55
CA PHE A 117 -2.64 -25.50 7.82
C PHE A 117 -2.69 -25.65 6.29
N ARG A 118 -2.45 -26.87 5.76
CA ARG A 118 -2.40 -27.13 4.30
C ARG A 118 -3.68 -27.73 3.73
N TYR A 119 -4.62 -28.16 4.57
CA TYR A 119 -5.90 -28.70 4.09
C TYR A 119 -6.86 -27.59 3.69
N THR A 120 -7.66 -27.80 2.64
CA THR A 120 -8.63 -26.82 2.12
C THR A 120 -9.62 -26.32 3.20
N GLN A 121 -9.90 -27.15 4.21
CA GLN A 121 -10.83 -26.82 5.29
C GLN A 121 -10.24 -25.86 6.33
N THR A 122 -8.92 -25.88 6.50
CA THR A 122 -8.17 -25.07 7.48
C THR A 122 -7.27 -24.01 6.84
N GLN A 123 -7.14 -24.03 5.51
CA GLN A 123 -6.39 -23.03 4.75
C GLN A 123 -7.00 -21.65 4.96
N SER A 124 -6.18 -20.78 5.53
CA SER A 124 -6.49 -19.39 5.84
C SER A 124 -6.07 -18.47 4.69
N TYR A 125 -6.91 -17.48 4.41
CA TYR A 125 -6.61 -16.41 3.45
C TYR A 125 -6.06 -15.15 4.12
N LYS A 126 -5.63 -15.22 5.40
CA LYS A 126 -5.14 -14.07 6.17
C LYS A 126 -4.11 -13.26 5.39
N GLY A 127 -3.08 -13.90 4.84
CA GLY A 127 -2.05 -13.20 4.06
C GLY A 127 -2.56 -12.51 2.79
N ALA A 128 -3.52 -13.12 2.08
CA ALA A 128 -4.10 -12.53 0.88
C ALA A 128 -5.05 -11.37 1.22
N ALA A 129 -5.83 -11.50 2.29
CA ALA A 129 -6.71 -10.46 2.80
C ALA A 129 -5.92 -9.26 3.33
N ASP A 130 -4.87 -9.51 4.13
CA ASP A 130 -3.96 -8.48 4.64
C ASP A 130 -3.28 -7.71 3.50
N PHE A 131 -2.84 -8.42 2.47
CA PHE A 131 -2.26 -7.82 1.27
C PHE A 131 -3.28 -6.94 0.52
N GLY A 132 -4.47 -7.48 0.23
CA GLY A 132 -5.53 -6.76 -0.47
C GLY A 132 -5.99 -5.52 0.29
N PHE A 133 -6.18 -5.65 1.60
CA PHE A 133 -6.54 -4.53 2.47
C PHE A 133 -5.46 -3.45 2.48
N ASN A 134 -4.18 -3.83 2.60
CA ASN A 134 -3.08 -2.88 2.57
C ASN A 134 -2.98 -2.14 1.24
N ILE A 135 -3.19 -2.82 0.11
CA ILE A 135 -3.26 -2.16 -1.20
C ILE A 135 -4.41 -1.17 -1.24
N PHE A 136 -5.61 -1.61 -0.87
CA PHE A 136 -6.82 -0.79 -0.92
C PHE A 136 -6.71 0.45 -0.02
N LYS A 137 -6.31 0.27 1.24
CA LYS A 137 -6.05 1.35 2.20
C LYS A 137 -5.09 2.38 1.60
N ASN A 138 -3.97 1.93 1.04
CA ASN A 138 -2.96 2.83 0.48
C ASN A 138 -3.46 3.54 -0.78
N LEU A 139 -4.26 2.88 -1.63
CA LEU A 139 -4.89 3.52 -2.79
C LEU A 139 -5.87 4.62 -2.35
N CYS A 140 -6.75 4.34 -1.37
CA CYS A 140 -7.66 5.34 -0.83
C CYS A 140 -6.92 6.54 -0.23
N LEU A 141 -5.85 6.29 0.54
CA LEU A 141 -5.03 7.36 1.10
C LEU A 141 -4.34 8.20 0.01
N ASN A 142 -3.81 7.57 -1.05
CA ASN A 142 -3.20 8.31 -2.15
C ASN A 142 -4.24 9.15 -2.89
N LEU A 143 -5.43 8.61 -3.13
CA LEU A 143 -6.52 9.32 -3.80
C LEU A 143 -6.96 10.55 -2.97
N LEU A 144 -7.10 10.39 -1.66
CA LEU A 144 -7.40 11.52 -0.76
C LEU A 144 -6.29 12.58 -0.78
N ILE A 145 -5.02 12.17 -0.86
CA ILE A 145 -3.91 13.12 -0.98
C ILE A 145 -3.97 13.84 -2.32
N VAL A 146 -4.19 13.15 -3.44
CA VAL A 146 -4.27 13.80 -4.75
C VAL A 146 -5.44 14.79 -4.81
N LEU A 147 -6.57 14.48 -4.18
CA LEU A 147 -7.71 15.40 -4.14
C LEU A 147 -7.50 16.62 -3.24
N PHE A 148 -6.71 16.49 -2.18
CA PHE A 148 -6.54 17.52 -1.13
C PHE A 148 -5.07 17.78 -0.79
N GLY A 149 -4.17 17.70 -1.77
CA GLY A 149 -2.73 17.65 -1.55
C GLY A 149 -2.18 18.84 -0.77
N PRO A 150 -2.49 20.08 -1.17
CA PRO A 150 -2.05 21.27 -0.45
C PRO A 150 -2.52 21.30 1.01
N LEU A 151 -3.77 20.89 1.28
CA LEU A 151 -4.33 20.85 2.63
C LEU A 151 -3.61 19.82 3.51
N TRP A 152 -3.35 18.63 2.96
CA TRP A 152 -2.61 17.57 3.65
C TRP A 152 -1.17 17.97 3.96
N LEU A 153 -0.51 18.68 3.04
CA LEU A 153 0.84 19.17 3.25
C LEU A 153 0.90 20.19 4.39
N ILE A 154 -0.03 21.15 4.42
CA ILE A 154 -0.14 22.15 5.51
C ILE A 154 -0.36 21.43 6.84
N TYR A 155 -1.32 20.49 6.89
CA TYR A 155 -1.59 19.70 8.09
C TYR A 155 -0.35 18.96 8.59
N ALA A 156 0.39 18.29 7.70
CA ALA A 156 1.59 17.54 8.04
C ALA A 156 2.70 18.44 8.60
N LEU A 157 2.88 19.64 8.04
CA LEU A 157 3.83 20.64 8.55
C LEU A 157 3.44 21.17 9.93
N ILE A 158 2.15 21.47 10.15
CA ILE A 158 1.64 21.92 11.46
C ILE A 158 1.83 20.82 12.50
N LYS A 159 1.47 19.57 12.19
CA LYS A 159 1.63 18.44 13.10
C LYS A 159 3.10 18.24 13.49
N ARG A 160 4.02 18.32 12.52
CA ARG A 160 5.47 18.20 12.77
C ARG A 160 6.00 19.34 13.65
N SER A 161 5.57 20.57 13.41
CA SER A 161 6.02 21.73 14.20
C SER A 161 5.54 21.67 15.65
N ARG A 162 4.32 21.17 15.90
CA ARG A 162 3.82 20.93 17.26
C ARG A 162 4.64 19.89 18.03
N HIS A 163 4.98 18.76 17.39
CA HIS A 163 5.81 17.73 18.01
C HIS A 163 7.23 18.21 18.38
N ARG A 164 7.80 19.16 17.63
CA ARG A 164 9.12 19.74 17.95
C ARG A 164 9.09 20.69 19.15
N LYS A 165 7.92 21.25 19.50
CA LYS A 165 7.79 22.19 20.63
C LYS A 165 7.53 21.48 21.98
N SER A 166 7.22 20.19 21.98
CA SER A 166 6.95 19.40 23.19
C SER A 166 8.14 18.56 23.66
N LEU A 167 9.33 18.78 23.07
CA LEU A 167 10.62 18.20 23.43
C LEU A 167 11.53 19.35 23.87
#